data_AF-A0A2H6NH63-F1
#
_entry.id   AF-A0A2H6NH63-F1
#
_cell.length_a   1.000
_cell.length_b   1.000
_cell.length_c   1.000
_cell.angle_alpha   90.00
_cell.angle_beta   90.00
_cell.angle_gamma   90.00
#
_symmetry.space_group_name_H-M   'P 1'
#
loop_
_entity.id
_entity.type
_entity.pdbx_description
1 polymer ?
#
loop_
_entity_poly.entity_id
_entity_poly.type
_entity_poly.pdbx_seq_one_letter_code
_entity_poly.pdbx_strand_id
1 'polypeptide(L)'
;VELMALAVPGKDVGNDLLNVVLKSQPLVPRENITAWMNAIGLVITALPEPYWIVLHERIVSVINSPSLTSETEWVGYPFQLFDFTACHQSYSEMCCSYTLALAHAVWHHSSIGQLSLIPKFLTEVLIPIVKTEFQLLYVYHLVGPFLQRFQQERTRCMLEIGVAFYEMLLEVDQCNMHLSYMDPICDFLYHVKYMFTGDSVKDQVSEFLTRKIALWSRIEVLFAFPFEVNK
;
A
#
# COMPACT_ATOMS: atom_id res chain seq x y z
N VAL A 1 -22.84 1.52 17.27
CA VAL A 1 -24.32 1.57 17.24
C VAL A 1 -24.80 2.97 16.90
N GLU A 2 -24.41 4.00 17.65
CA GLU A 2 -24.80 5.40 17.39
C GLU A 2 -24.53 5.86 15.95
N LEU A 3 -23.32 5.61 15.42
CA LEU A 3 -22.95 5.97 14.04
C LEU A 3 -23.84 5.32 12.96
N MET A 4 -24.44 4.16 13.23
CA MET A 4 -25.37 3.48 12.31
C MET A 4 -26.82 3.97 12.47
N ALA A 5 -27.12 4.66 13.58
CA ALA A 5 -28.44 5.23 13.84
C ALA A 5 -28.59 6.64 13.23
N LEU A 6 -27.48 7.26 12.78
CA LEU A 6 -27.50 8.54 12.10
C LEU A 6 -28.26 8.43 10.76
N ALA A 7 -29.07 9.45 10.44
CA ALA A 7 -29.72 9.58 9.14
C ALA A 7 -28.74 10.11 8.07
N VAL A 8 -27.55 9.50 7.99
CA VAL A 8 -26.44 9.91 7.12
C VAL A 8 -25.91 8.67 6.40
N PRO A 9 -25.60 8.75 5.08
CA PRO A 9 -25.01 7.63 4.35
C PRO A 9 -23.71 7.13 4.99
N GLY A 10 -23.49 5.81 4.98
CA GLY A 10 -22.29 5.22 5.57
C GLY A 10 -20.99 5.74 4.98
N LYS A 11 -20.99 6.06 3.67
CA LYS A 11 -19.86 6.69 2.97
C LYS A 11 -19.47 8.04 3.58
N ASP A 12 -20.45 8.86 3.94
CA ASP A 12 -20.20 10.20 4.48
C ASP A 12 -19.68 10.08 5.92
N VAL A 13 -20.32 9.23 6.73
CA VAL A 13 -19.86 8.93 8.10
C VAL A 13 -18.44 8.35 8.10
N GLY A 14 -18.14 7.42 7.19
CA GLY A 14 -16.81 6.85 7.03
C GLY A 14 -15.76 7.91 6.68
N ASN A 15 -16.06 8.78 5.72
CA ASN A 15 -15.16 9.89 5.37
C ASN A 15 -14.93 10.85 6.53
N ASP A 16 -15.96 11.15 7.30
CA ASP A 16 -15.86 12.02 8.48
C ASP A 16 -15.00 11.39 9.58
N LEU A 17 -15.13 10.07 9.80
CA LEU A 17 -14.24 9.34 10.71
C LEU A 17 -12.77 9.45 10.29
N LEU A 18 -12.46 9.24 8.99
CA LEU A 18 -11.07 9.39 8.51
C LEU A 18 -10.58 10.84 8.67
N ASN A 19 -11.44 11.82 8.42
CA ASN A 19 -11.11 13.24 8.53
C ASN A 19 -10.79 13.69 9.96
N VAL A 20 -11.13 12.91 11.00
CA VAL A 20 -10.76 13.22 12.39
C VAL A 20 -9.24 13.31 12.55
N VAL A 21 -8.48 12.47 11.84
CA VAL A 21 -7.02 12.44 11.93
C VAL A 21 -6.31 12.90 10.67
N LEU A 22 -6.98 12.85 9.50
CA LEU A 22 -6.39 13.28 8.22
C LEU A 22 -6.53 14.79 7.98
N LYS A 23 -7.36 15.49 8.75
CA LYS A 23 -7.47 16.95 8.72
C LYS A 23 -7.09 17.51 10.09
N SER A 24 -6.52 18.71 10.11
CA SER A 24 -6.19 19.39 11.36
C SER A 24 -7.49 19.66 12.14
N GLN A 25 -7.61 19.03 13.31
CA GLN A 25 -8.76 19.17 14.21
C GLN A 25 -8.27 19.71 15.56
N PRO A 26 -8.83 20.82 16.06
CA PRO A 26 -8.33 21.47 17.29
C PRO A 26 -8.51 20.61 18.54
N LEU A 27 -9.45 19.66 18.52
CA LEU A 27 -9.76 18.78 19.65
C LEU A 27 -8.94 17.49 19.68
N VAL A 28 -8.17 17.20 18.62
CA VAL A 28 -7.37 15.98 18.51
C VAL A 28 -5.92 16.32 18.86
N PRO A 29 -5.43 15.96 20.07
CA PRO A 29 -4.05 16.23 20.46
C PRO A 29 -3.08 15.44 19.58
N ARG A 30 -2.07 16.13 19.05
CA ARG A 30 -1.06 15.55 18.16
C ARG A 30 -0.25 14.47 18.86
N GLU A 31 0.06 14.67 20.14
CA GLU A 31 0.89 13.73 20.92
C GLU A 31 0.27 12.33 21.02
N ASN A 32 -1.05 12.21 20.82
CA ASN A 32 -1.78 10.95 20.95
C ASN A 32 -2.43 10.49 19.63
N ILE A 33 -2.01 11.04 18.50
CA ILE A 33 -2.64 10.81 17.19
C ILE A 33 -2.71 9.33 16.79
N THR A 34 -1.73 8.52 17.20
CA THR A 34 -1.70 7.07 16.92
C THR A 34 -2.81 6.33 17.67
N ALA A 35 -3.13 6.74 18.90
CA ALA A 35 -4.27 6.19 19.63
C ALA A 35 -5.59 6.54 18.95
N TRP A 36 -5.71 7.74 18.38
CA TRP A 36 -6.88 8.13 17.58
C TRP A 36 -6.99 7.29 16.29
N MET A 37 -5.89 7.07 15.58
CA MET A 37 -5.87 6.19 14.40
C MET A 37 -6.30 4.77 14.75
N ASN A 38 -5.81 4.22 15.87
CA ASN A 38 -6.22 2.89 16.34
C ASN A 38 -7.71 2.84 16.72
N ALA A 39 -8.21 3.84 17.43
CA ALA A 39 -9.62 3.93 17.77
C ALA A 39 -10.50 4.01 16.52
N ILE A 40 -10.12 4.82 15.52
CA ILE A 40 -10.80 4.88 14.23
C ILE A 40 -10.75 3.53 13.53
N GLY A 41 -9.59 2.86 13.51
CA GLY A 41 -9.44 1.53 12.95
C GLY A 41 -10.40 0.51 13.57
N LEU A 42 -10.45 0.43 14.90
CA LEU A 42 -11.37 -0.45 15.63
C LEU A 42 -12.85 -0.14 15.34
N VAL A 43 -13.22 1.15 15.33
CA VAL A 43 -14.61 1.56 15.11
C VAL A 43 -15.03 1.30 13.68
N ILE A 44 -14.25 1.74 12.70
CA ILE A 44 -14.66 1.71 11.28
C ILE A 44 -14.70 0.28 10.74
N THR A 45 -13.81 -0.62 11.19
CA THR A 45 -13.82 -2.02 10.75
C THR A 45 -14.96 -2.83 11.34
N ALA A 46 -15.54 -2.38 12.45
CA ALA A 46 -16.75 -2.97 13.04
C ALA A 46 -18.05 -2.50 12.37
N LEU A 47 -17.98 -1.49 11.49
CA LEU A 47 -19.13 -0.97 10.74
C LEU A 47 -19.32 -1.74 9.41
N PRO A 48 -20.51 -1.67 8.79
CA PRO A 48 -20.76 -2.25 7.47
C PRO A 48 -19.84 -1.70 6.37
N GLU A 49 -19.75 -2.44 5.25
CA GLU A 49 -18.88 -2.12 4.11
C GLU A 49 -18.91 -0.67 3.63
N PRO A 50 -20.08 0.00 3.47
CA PRO A 50 -20.14 1.38 3.00
C PRO A 50 -19.34 2.37 3.86
N TYR A 51 -19.04 2.05 5.12
CA TYR A 51 -18.31 2.94 6.03
C TYR A 51 -16.79 2.85 5.85
N TRP A 52 -16.22 1.64 5.75
CA TRP A 52 -14.76 1.48 5.69
C TRP A 52 -14.22 1.42 4.26
N ILE A 53 -15.04 1.13 3.25
CA ILE A 53 -14.59 1.06 1.84
C ILE A 53 -14.04 2.41 1.33
N VAL A 54 -14.46 3.52 1.94
CA VAL A 54 -14.00 4.89 1.64
C VAL A 54 -12.50 5.09 1.87
N LEU A 55 -11.85 4.21 2.63
CA LEU A 55 -10.39 4.20 2.75
C LEU A 55 -9.72 3.97 1.38
N HIS A 56 -10.30 3.13 0.52
CA HIS A 56 -9.78 2.90 -0.84
C HIS A 56 -9.82 4.19 -1.67
N GLU A 57 -10.91 4.95 -1.59
CA GLU A 57 -11.02 6.25 -2.27
C GLU A 57 -9.96 7.24 -1.76
N ARG A 58 -9.68 7.22 -0.45
CA ARG A 58 -8.65 8.06 0.16
C ARG A 58 -7.24 7.69 -0.31
N ILE A 59 -6.93 6.40 -0.38
CA ILE A 59 -5.66 5.89 -0.92
C ILE A 59 -5.50 6.32 -2.39
N VAL A 60 -6.53 6.17 -3.21
CA VAL A 60 -6.52 6.61 -4.62
C VAL A 60 -6.27 8.12 -4.73
N SER A 61 -6.88 8.92 -3.85
CA SER A 61 -6.63 10.36 -3.81
C SER A 61 -5.18 10.70 -3.48
N VAL A 62 -4.52 9.91 -2.63
CA VAL A 62 -3.09 10.09 -2.29
C VAL A 62 -2.20 9.64 -3.44
N ILE A 63 -2.48 8.49 -4.06
CA ILE A 63 -1.75 7.99 -5.24
C ILE A 63 -1.73 9.04 -6.36
N ASN A 64 -2.85 9.73 -6.59
CA ASN A 64 -2.95 10.79 -7.60
C ASN A 64 -2.50 12.18 -7.11
N SER A 65 -1.92 12.28 -5.91
CA SER A 65 -1.47 13.56 -5.38
C SER A 65 -0.16 14.02 -6.04
N PRO A 66 0.08 15.34 -6.14
CA PRO A 66 1.33 15.88 -6.69
C PRO A 66 2.57 15.35 -5.98
N SER A 67 2.47 14.97 -4.70
CA SER A 67 3.58 14.41 -3.93
C SER A 67 4.08 13.07 -4.48
N LEU A 68 3.21 12.29 -5.14
CA LEU A 68 3.57 11.00 -5.73
C LEU A 68 3.64 11.05 -7.26
N THR A 69 2.95 11.98 -7.91
CA THR A 69 2.96 12.10 -9.39
C THR A 69 4.03 13.03 -9.94
N SER A 70 4.55 13.97 -9.14
CA SER A 70 5.56 14.93 -9.59
C SER A 70 6.93 14.27 -9.71
N GLU A 71 7.58 14.44 -10.87
CA GLU A 71 8.97 14.05 -11.12
C GLU A 71 9.99 14.99 -10.46
N THR A 72 9.55 15.98 -9.68
CA THR A 72 10.46 16.86 -8.95
C THR A 72 11.37 16.01 -8.08
N GLU A 73 12.67 15.97 -8.44
CA GLU A 73 13.74 15.38 -7.66
C GLU A 73 13.63 15.91 -6.23
N TRP A 74 13.05 15.09 -5.35
CA TRP A 74 12.99 15.42 -3.95
C TRP A 74 14.44 15.47 -3.45
N VAL A 75 14.85 16.61 -2.91
CA VAL A 75 16.17 16.76 -2.28
C VAL A 75 16.10 16.05 -0.92
N GLY A 76 16.11 14.71 -0.94
CA GLY A 76 15.93 13.86 0.24
C GLY A 76 15.62 12.41 -0.10
N TYR A 77 15.69 11.54 0.91
CA TYR A 77 15.34 10.12 0.77
C TYR A 77 13.81 9.99 0.73
N PRO A 78 13.20 9.45 -0.35
CA PRO A 78 11.74 9.50 -0.56
C PRO A 78 10.95 8.74 0.51
N PHE A 79 11.61 7.85 1.24
CA PHE A 79 11.00 7.09 2.34
C PHE A 79 10.61 7.99 3.52
N GLN A 80 11.17 9.21 3.63
CA GLN A 80 10.69 10.20 4.58
C GLN A 80 9.23 10.62 4.30
N LEU A 81 8.76 10.53 3.05
CA LEU A 81 7.35 10.76 2.68
C LEU A 81 6.42 9.68 3.26
N PHE A 82 6.96 8.52 3.59
CA PHE A 82 6.24 7.37 4.14
C PHE A 82 6.46 7.22 5.64
N ASP A 83 7.46 7.90 6.21
CA ASP A 83 7.72 7.92 7.65
C ASP A 83 6.76 8.89 8.36
N PHE A 84 5.71 8.30 8.93
CA PHE A 84 4.75 9.00 9.77
C PHE A 84 5.42 9.72 10.94
N THR A 85 6.38 9.09 11.61
CA THR A 85 7.01 9.63 12.83
C THR A 85 7.84 10.85 12.49
N ALA A 86 8.67 10.77 11.45
CA ALA A 86 9.46 11.90 10.98
C ALA A 86 8.56 13.06 10.52
N CYS A 87 7.55 12.79 9.69
CA CYS A 87 6.61 13.81 9.23
C CYS A 87 5.87 14.50 10.38
N HIS A 88 5.42 13.71 11.36
CA HIS A 88 4.70 14.19 12.53
C HIS A 88 5.58 15.04 13.44
N GLN A 89 6.83 14.64 13.68
CA GLN A 89 7.78 15.39 14.49
C GLN A 89 8.25 16.69 13.82
N SER A 90 8.35 16.70 12.49
CA SER A 90 8.74 17.87 11.70
C SER A 90 7.60 18.84 11.39
N TYR A 91 6.38 18.60 11.91
CA TYR A 91 5.20 19.44 11.65
C TYR A 91 4.82 19.57 10.16
N SER A 92 5.28 18.64 9.33
CA SER A 92 5.02 18.68 7.89
C SER A 92 3.64 18.13 7.52
N GLU A 93 2.97 17.41 8.44
CA GLU A 93 1.60 16.84 8.32
C GLU A 93 1.28 16.34 6.90
N MET A 94 2.21 15.59 6.29
CA MET A 94 2.03 15.16 4.91
C MET A 94 0.85 14.21 4.80
N CYS A 95 -0.08 14.54 3.91
CA CYS A 95 -1.28 13.73 3.69
C CYS A 95 -0.93 12.27 3.34
N CYS A 96 0.18 12.05 2.63
CA CYS A 96 0.66 10.73 2.24
C CYS A 96 0.99 9.84 3.46
N SER A 97 1.81 10.33 4.39
CA SER A 97 2.25 9.56 5.56
C SER A 97 1.13 9.34 6.57
N TYR A 98 0.25 10.33 6.76
CA TYR A 98 -0.92 10.19 7.65
C TYR A 98 -1.94 9.20 7.08
N THR A 99 -2.21 9.25 5.78
CA THR A 99 -3.12 8.29 5.13
C THR A 99 -2.55 6.88 5.19
N LEU A 100 -1.23 6.73 5.00
CA LEU A 100 -0.53 5.45 5.11
C LEU A 100 -0.68 4.87 6.53
N ALA A 101 -0.36 5.65 7.55
CA ALA A 101 -0.46 5.23 8.95
C ALA A 101 -1.90 4.88 9.36
N LEU A 102 -2.89 5.67 8.90
CA LEU A 102 -4.29 5.37 9.15
C LEU A 102 -4.74 4.10 8.42
N ALA A 103 -4.32 3.90 7.16
CA ALA A 103 -4.62 2.69 6.42
C ALA A 103 -4.04 1.46 7.13
N HIS A 104 -2.82 1.56 7.67
CA HIS A 104 -2.23 0.51 8.48
C HIS A 104 -3.04 0.22 9.74
N ALA A 105 -3.48 1.24 10.49
CA ALA A 105 -4.32 1.06 11.67
C ALA A 105 -5.67 0.39 11.32
N VAL A 106 -6.32 0.81 10.24
CA VAL A 106 -7.59 0.21 9.78
C VAL A 106 -7.38 -1.24 9.35
N TRP A 107 -6.34 -1.54 8.56
CA TRP A 107 -6.08 -2.90 8.09
C TRP A 107 -5.60 -3.84 9.21
N HIS A 108 -4.89 -3.30 10.21
CA HIS A 108 -4.54 -4.05 11.41
C HIS A 108 -5.77 -4.57 12.16
N HIS A 109 -6.83 -3.77 12.25
CA HIS A 109 -8.10 -4.14 12.89
C HIS A 109 -9.14 -4.75 11.95
N SER A 110 -8.84 -4.87 10.65
CA SER A 110 -9.74 -5.50 9.67
C SER A 110 -9.73 -7.01 9.82
N SER A 111 -10.84 -7.67 9.56
CA SER A 111 -10.89 -9.13 9.39
C SER A 111 -10.18 -9.57 8.09
N ILE A 112 -9.76 -10.83 7.99
CA ILE A 112 -9.22 -11.36 6.73
C ILE A 112 -10.25 -11.34 5.58
N GLY A 113 -11.54 -11.38 5.91
CA GLY A 113 -12.62 -11.19 4.94
C GLY A 113 -12.54 -9.80 4.29
N GLN A 114 -12.41 -8.75 5.10
CA GLN A 114 -12.24 -7.37 4.61
C GLN A 114 -10.92 -7.21 3.83
N LEU A 115 -9.81 -7.73 4.36
CA LEU A 115 -8.50 -7.65 3.69
C LEU A 115 -8.45 -8.42 2.36
N SER A 116 -9.30 -9.42 2.16
CA SER A 116 -9.35 -10.16 0.89
C SER A 116 -9.84 -9.35 -0.31
N LEU A 117 -10.30 -8.11 -0.09
CA LEU A 117 -10.58 -7.16 -1.16
C LEU A 117 -9.31 -6.46 -1.69
N ILE A 118 -8.20 -6.50 -0.95
CA ILE A 118 -6.95 -5.82 -1.34
C ILE A 118 -6.42 -6.30 -2.69
N PRO A 119 -6.30 -7.61 -3.01
CA PRO A 119 -5.82 -8.03 -4.32
C PRO A 119 -6.65 -7.46 -5.49
N LYS A 120 -7.98 -7.44 -5.34
CA LYS A 120 -8.89 -6.85 -6.33
C LYS A 120 -8.72 -5.34 -6.42
N PHE A 121 -8.58 -4.66 -5.28
CA PHE A 121 -8.31 -3.23 -5.25
C PHE A 121 -6.97 -2.88 -5.92
N LEU A 122 -5.91 -3.65 -5.68
CA LEU A 122 -4.63 -3.46 -6.35
C LEU A 122 -4.78 -3.61 -7.86
N THR A 123 -5.36 -4.72 -8.31
CA THR A 123 -5.43 -5.09 -9.74
C THR A 123 -6.39 -4.23 -10.54
N GLU A 124 -7.61 -3.99 -10.05
CA GLU A 124 -8.65 -3.27 -10.79
C GLU A 124 -8.57 -1.74 -10.62
N VAL A 125 -7.98 -1.25 -9.53
CA VAL A 125 -7.99 0.19 -9.21
C VAL A 125 -6.59 0.80 -9.22
N LEU A 126 -5.59 0.18 -8.58
CA LEU A 126 -4.27 0.80 -8.45
C LEU A 126 -3.37 0.59 -9.66
N ILE A 127 -3.28 -0.63 -10.22
CA ILE A 127 -2.45 -0.89 -11.41
C ILE A 127 -2.70 0.11 -12.55
N PRO A 128 -3.95 0.45 -12.91
CA PRO A 128 -4.22 1.40 -13.99
C PRO A 128 -3.68 2.82 -13.77
N ILE A 129 -3.52 3.25 -12.51
CA ILE A 129 -3.16 4.63 -12.15
C ILE A 129 -1.72 4.79 -11.63
N VAL A 130 -1.07 3.69 -11.24
CA VAL A 130 0.33 3.69 -10.81
C VAL A 130 1.22 3.76 -12.06
N LYS A 131 1.91 4.89 -12.20
CA LYS A 131 2.76 5.26 -13.34
C LYS A 131 4.12 5.83 -12.93
N THR A 132 4.30 6.26 -11.69
CA THR A 132 5.58 6.79 -11.18
C THR A 132 6.20 5.87 -10.14
N GLU A 133 7.51 6.05 -9.93
CA GLU A 133 8.26 5.29 -8.92
C GLU A 133 7.77 5.54 -7.48
N PHE A 134 7.37 6.78 -7.16
CA PHE A 134 6.85 7.11 -5.83
C PHE A 134 5.49 6.48 -5.55
N GLN A 135 4.62 6.38 -6.56
CA GLN A 135 3.36 5.67 -6.41
C GLN A 135 3.60 4.18 -6.13
N LEU A 136 4.53 3.54 -6.85
CA LEU A 136 4.90 2.15 -6.61
C LEU A 136 5.40 1.92 -5.19
N LEU A 137 6.36 2.76 -4.75
CA LEU A 137 6.91 2.68 -3.41
C LEU A 137 5.83 2.90 -2.34
N TYR A 138 4.89 3.82 -2.56
CA TYR A 138 3.76 4.00 -1.64
C TYR A 138 2.90 2.73 -1.51
N VAL A 139 2.60 2.06 -2.63
CA VAL A 139 1.85 0.79 -2.61
C VAL A 139 2.61 -0.30 -1.86
N TYR A 140 3.93 -0.40 -2.03
CA TYR A 140 4.74 -1.37 -1.30
C TYR A 140 4.73 -1.10 0.21
N HIS A 141 4.84 0.16 0.63
CA HIS A 141 4.73 0.52 2.06
C HIS A 141 3.32 0.28 2.61
N LEU A 142 2.30 0.46 1.78
CA LEU A 142 0.91 0.25 2.16
C LEU A 142 0.63 -1.22 2.46
N VAL A 143 1.03 -2.12 1.56
CA VAL A 143 0.66 -3.55 1.61
C VAL A 143 1.71 -4.44 2.28
N GLY A 144 2.99 -4.09 2.17
CA GLY A 144 4.12 -4.88 2.67
C GLY A 144 3.97 -5.38 4.12
N PRO A 145 3.58 -4.54 5.10
CA PRO A 145 3.41 -4.95 6.49
C PRO A 145 2.37 -6.05 6.72
N PHE A 146 1.45 -6.27 5.76
CA PHE A 146 0.35 -7.23 5.89
C PHE A 146 0.60 -8.55 5.15
N LEU A 147 1.72 -8.70 4.44
CA LEU A 147 2.03 -9.90 3.67
C LEU A 147 2.09 -11.16 4.53
N GLN A 148 2.70 -11.08 5.72
CA GLN A 148 2.74 -12.20 6.67
C GLN A 148 1.32 -12.65 7.08
N ARG A 149 0.41 -11.69 7.26
CA ARG A 149 -0.98 -11.98 7.61
C ARG A 149 -1.71 -12.70 6.48
N PHE A 150 -1.51 -12.28 5.23
CA PHE A 150 -2.05 -12.99 4.07
C PHE A 150 -1.44 -14.38 3.91
N GLN A 151 -0.14 -14.55 4.15
CA GLN A 151 0.51 -15.86 4.08
C GLN A 151 -0.14 -16.86 5.07
N GLN A 152 -0.39 -16.41 6.31
CA GLN A 152 -0.95 -17.22 7.38
C GLN A 152 -2.45 -17.47 7.24
N GLU A 153 -3.23 -16.45 6.89
CA GLU A 153 -4.70 -16.53 6.94
C GLU A 153 -5.33 -16.79 5.56
N ARG A 154 -4.68 -16.39 4.46
CA ARG A 154 -5.26 -16.49 3.10
C ARG A 154 -4.21 -16.46 1.98
N THR A 155 -3.43 -17.53 1.86
CA THR A 155 -2.25 -17.61 0.97
C THR A 155 -2.53 -17.25 -0.49
N ARG A 156 -3.74 -17.53 -1.01
CA ARG A 156 -4.14 -17.12 -2.37
C ARG A 156 -4.02 -15.61 -2.58
N CYS A 157 -4.48 -14.80 -1.62
CA CYS A 157 -4.39 -13.34 -1.71
C CYS A 157 -2.93 -12.87 -1.68
N MET A 158 -2.05 -13.54 -0.91
CA MET A 158 -0.62 -13.24 -0.89
C MET A 158 0.01 -13.44 -2.28
N LEU A 159 -0.33 -14.52 -2.99
CA LEU A 159 0.17 -14.77 -4.34
C LEU A 159 -0.35 -13.75 -5.34
N GLU A 160 -1.65 -13.42 -5.30
CA GLU A 160 -2.28 -12.41 -6.16
C GLU A 160 -1.65 -11.02 -5.94
N ILE A 161 -1.36 -10.66 -4.69
CA ILE A 161 -0.62 -9.42 -4.35
C ILE A 161 0.81 -9.46 -4.89
N GLY A 162 1.50 -10.59 -4.75
CA GLY A 162 2.85 -10.77 -5.26
C GLY A 162 2.93 -10.52 -6.77
N VAL A 163 2.00 -11.08 -7.55
CA VAL A 163 1.90 -10.83 -8.99
C VAL A 163 1.60 -9.35 -9.27
N ALA A 164 0.64 -8.75 -8.56
CA ALA A 164 0.26 -7.35 -8.74
C ALA A 164 1.44 -6.38 -8.51
N PHE A 165 2.37 -6.68 -7.61
CA PHE A 165 3.59 -5.87 -7.44
C PHE A 165 4.45 -5.85 -8.70
N TYR A 166 4.68 -7.00 -9.32
CA TYR A 166 5.46 -7.07 -10.56
C TYR A 166 4.73 -6.42 -11.74
N GLU A 167 3.40 -6.52 -11.80
CA GLU A 167 2.60 -5.81 -12.82
C GLU A 167 2.71 -4.29 -12.66
N MET A 168 2.62 -3.75 -11.43
CA MET A 168 2.82 -2.31 -11.22
C MET A 168 4.25 -1.86 -11.53
N LEU A 169 5.26 -2.64 -11.18
CA LEU A 169 6.65 -2.34 -11.55
C LEU A 169 6.81 -2.27 -13.08
N LEU A 170 6.16 -3.19 -13.79
CA LEU A 170 6.15 -3.20 -15.25
C LEU A 170 5.49 -1.94 -15.83
N GLU A 171 4.36 -1.51 -15.27
CA GLU A 171 3.67 -0.28 -15.69
C GLU A 171 4.55 0.96 -15.45
N VAL A 172 5.25 1.01 -14.32
CA VAL A 172 6.14 2.11 -13.96
C VAL A 172 7.39 2.14 -14.85
N ASP A 173 8.03 1.01 -15.11
CA ASP A 173 9.17 0.91 -16.04
C ASP A 173 8.80 1.39 -17.45
N GLN A 174 7.56 1.14 -17.90
CA GLN A 174 7.09 1.60 -19.21
C GLN A 174 6.81 3.10 -19.30
N CYS A 175 6.50 3.73 -18.16
CA CYS A 175 6.14 5.14 -18.12
C CYS A 175 7.34 6.06 -17.81
N ASN A 176 8.46 5.50 -17.36
CA ASN A 176 9.63 6.26 -16.92
C ASN A 176 10.87 5.87 -17.74
N MET A 177 11.64 6.87 -18.17
CA MET A 177 12.90 6.63 -18.90
C MET A 177 13.99 6.06 -17.98
N HIS A 178 13.94 6.38 -16.69
CA HIS A 178 14.90 5.98 -15.66
C HIS A 178 14.17 5.71 -14.34
N LEU A 179 14.63 4.71 -13.59
CA LEU A 179 14.15 4.38 -12.25
C LEU A 179 15.30 4.57 -11.26
N SER A 180 15.11 5.49 -10.31
CA SER A 180 16.16 5.99 -9.42
C SER A 180 16.30 5.18 -8.13
N TYR A 181 15.29 4.36 -7.79
CA TYR A 181 15.18 3.58 -6.56
C TYR A 181 15.00 2.08 -6.84
N MET A 182 15.59 1.61 -7.96
CA MET A 182 15.59 0.20 -8.33
C MET A 182 16.17 -0.71 -7.24
N ASP A 183 17.22 -0.29 -6.54
CA ASP A 183 17.84 -1.11 -5.49
C ASP A 183 16.83 -1.42 -4.35
N PRO A 184 16.20 -0.42 -3.69
CA PRO A 184 15.15 -0.69 -2.71
C PRO A 184 13.94 -1.49 -3.25
N ILE A 185 13.55 -1.25 -4.50
CA ILE A 185 12.45 -1.99 -5.15
C ILE A 185 12.83 -3.47 -5.25
N CYS A 186 14.03 -3.76 -5.76
CA CYS A 186 14.54 -5.11 -5.90
C CYS A 186 14.73 -5.78 -4.54
N ASP A 187 15.27 -5.09 -3.54
CA ASP A 187 15.45 -5.62 -2.18
C ASP A 187 14.10 -6.03 -1.57
N PHE A 188 13.07 -5.18 -1.73
CA PHE A 188 11.73 -5.51 -1.28
C PHE A 188 11.16 -6.73 -2.02
N LEU A 189 11.26 -6.78 -3.35
CA LEU A 189 10.76 -7.92 -4.13
C LEU A 189 11.54 -9.21 -3.84
N TYR A 190 12.84 -9.11 -3.54
CA TYR A 190 13.65 -10.22 -3.08
C TYR A 190 13.12 -10.71 -1.72
N HIS A 191 12.91 -9.82 -0.76
CA HIS A 191 12.29 -10.17 0.50
C HIS A 191 10.92 -10.85 0.30
N VAL A 192 10.07 -10.31 -0.59
CA VAL A 192 8.75 -10.90 -0.89
C VAL A 192 8.88 -12.31 -1.46
N LYS A 193 9.80 -12.50 -2.41
CA LYS A 193 10.08 -13.83 -2.97
C LYS A 193 10.50 -14.82 -1.89
N TYR A 194 11.53 -14.50 -1.13
CA TYR A 194 12.14 -15.48 -0.24
C TYR A 194 11.35 -15.74 1.04
N MET A 195 10.56 -14.77 1.50
CA MET A 195 9.77 -14.91 2.73
C MET A 195 8.33 -15.37 2.49
N PHE A 196 7.73 -15.04 1.33
CA PHE A 196 6.30 -15.24 1.11
C PHE A 196 5.99 -16.10 -0.12
N THR A 197 6.34 -15.65 -1.33
CA THR A 197 5.84 -16.31 -2.56
C THR A 197 6.63 -17.56 -2.93
N GLY A 198 7.90 -17.64 -2.57
CA GLY A 198 8.85 -18.61 -3.11
C GLY A 198 8.85 -18.55 -4.64
N ASP A 199 8.82 -19.72 -5.27
CA ASP A 199 8.72 -19.85 -6.73
C ASP A 199 7.26 -19.92 -7.25
N SER A 200 6.25 -19.75 -6.38
CA SER A 200 4.84 -19.97 -6.72
C SER A 200 4.29 -19.02 -7.79
N VAL A 201 4.86 -17.82 -7.91
CA VAL A 201 4.47 -16.82 -8.92
C VAL A 201 5.45 -16.76 -10.10
N LYS A 202 6.49 -17.59 -10.11
CA LYS A 202 7.60 -17.52 -11.07
C LYS A 202 7.12 -17.58 -12.52
N ASP A 203 6.29 -18.57 -12.85
CA ASP A 203 5.86 -18.79 -14.24
C ASP A 203 4.99 -17.64 -14.74
N GLN A 204 4.03 -17.19 -13.91
CA GLN A 204 3.15 -16.07 -14.25
C GLN A 204 3.95 -14.79 -14.47
N VAL A 205 4.89 -14.50 -13.57
CA VAL A 205 5.71 -13.29 -13.64
C VAL A 205 6.71 -13.34 -14.79
N SER A 206 7.31 -14.50 -15.04
CA SER A 206 8.26 -14.68 -16.15
C SER A 206 7.59 -14.49 -17.52
N GLU A 207 6.32 -14.90 -17.66
CA GLU A 207 5.59 -14.80 -18.93
C GLU A 207 5.48 -13.34 -19.42
N PHE A 208 5.19 -12.40 -18.52
CA PHE A 208 5.02 -11.00 -18.91
C PHE A 208 6.33 -10.18 -18.83
N LEU A 209 7.26 -10.51 -17.93
CA LEU A 209 8.52 -9.77 -17.81
C LEU A 209 9.50 -10.07 -18.95
N THR A 210 9.56 -11.31 -19.45
CA THR A 210 10.47 -11.69 -20.55
C THR A 210 10.18 -10.92 -21.85
N ARG A 211 8.98 -10.33 -21.98
CA ARG A 211 8.61 -9.45 -23.10
C ARG A 211 9.23 -8.05 -23.00
N LYS A 212 9.91 -7.72 -21.90
CA LYS A 212 10.53 -6.41 -21.63
C LYS A 212 11.97 -6.58 -21.12
N ILE A 213 12.89 -6.75 -22.08
CA ILE A 213 14.31 -7.12 -21.88
C ILE A 213 15.03 -6.21 -20.88
N ALA A 214 14.81 -4.89 -20.90
CA ALA A 214 15.52 -3.94 -20.04
C ALA A 214 15.20 -4.14 -18.54
N LEU A 215 13.93 -4.30 -18.20
CA LEU A 215 13.51 -4.60 -16.83
C LEU A 215 13.94 -6.01 -16.44
N TRP A 216 13.76 -7.00 -17.33
CA TRP A 216 14.18 -8.37 -17.10
C TRP A 216 15.65 -8.45 -16.70
N SER A 217 16.57 -7.84 -17.45
CA SER A 217 18.00 -7.86 -17.12
C SER A 217 18.33 -7.26 -15.74
N ARG A 218 17.48 -6.37 -15.20
CA ARG A 218 17.66 -5.80 -13.86
C ARG A 218 17.12 -6.69 -12.75
N ILE A 219 16.11 -7.53 -13.04
CA ILE A 219 15.41 -8.33 -12.03
C ILE A 219 15.55 -9.84 -12.23
N GLU A 220 16.27 -10.29 -13.26
CA GLU A 220 16.48 -11.71 -13.59
C GLU A 220 17.12 -12.48 -12.42
N VAL A 221 17.93 -11.82 -11.60
CA VAL A 221 18.50 -12.38 -10.37
C VAL A 221 17.40 -12.83 -9.39
N LEU A 222 16.25 -12.16 -9.35
CA LEU A 222 15.09 -12.59 -8.57
C LEU A 222 14.56 -13.95 -9.03
N PHE A 223 14.74 -14.33 -10.30
CA PHE A 223 14.21 -15.56 -10.88
C PHE A 223 15.26 -16.65 -11.11
N ALA A 224 16.55 -16.30 -11.01
CA ALA A 224 17.68 -17.16 -11.33
C ALA A 224 17.91 -18.31 -10.33
N PHE A 225 17.54 -18.15 -9.06
CA PHE A 225 17.77 -19.18 -8.04
C PHE A 225 16.46 -19.84 -7.57
N PRO A 226 16.30 -21.16 -7.74
CA PRO A 226 15.23 -21.94 -7.13
C PRO A 226 15.38 -22.00 -5.61
N PHE A 227 14.27 -22.15 -4.90
CA PHE A 227 14.28 -22.48 -3.47
C PHE A 227 14.70 -23.96 -3.31
N GLU A 228 15.99 -24.24 -3.08
CA GLU A 228 16.41 -25.56 -2.62
C GLU A 228 16.05 -25.70 -1.12
N VAL A 229 14.84 -26.22 -0.85
CA VAL A 229 14.51 -26.73 0.49
C VAL A 229 15.39 -27.97 0.71
N ASN A 230 16.52 -27.81 1.39
CA ASN A 230 17.11 -28.95 2.09
C ASN A 230 16.10 -29.39 3.16
N LYS A 231 15.48 -30.54 2.92
CA LYS A 231 14.55 -31.21 3.84
C LYS A 231 15.22 -31.50 5.19
#